data_AF-A0AAD8V1G8-F1
#
_entry.id   AF-A0AAD8V1G8-F1
#
_cell.length_a   1.000
_cell.length_b   1.000
_cell.length_c   1.000
_cell.angle_alpha   90.00
_cell.angle_beta   90.00
_cell.angle_gamma   90.00
#
_symmetry.space_group_name_H-M   'P 1'
#
loop_
_entity.id
_entity.type
_entity.pdbx_description
1 polymer ?
#
loop_
_entity_poly.entity_id
_entity_poly.type
_entity_poly.pdbx_seq_one_letter_code
_entity_poly.pdbx_strand_id
1 'polypeptide(L)'
;MCGGEREREVCAGARATLTAESFLKIAKALPPCDFPPPRPTSTLLPGSPTALSVSRALKMARNSEKAQSMLFRFREAQAADLGIIDIGRTRRPRVITEVDSIPSCEKWRGQVLKEISRKVSKIQDTALSDYQIRDLNDEINKLMREKYMWEVQIRNLGGPNYMRGGGKIYDEQGREIPGGGKGYRYFGRARDLPGVKELFEAAKAKATDEKPLETRDDLRKQVDAAYYGYAPDEEDQELLAYELAKEEEAFEHMAKTGKQQPPPDWEPLPGDTGDGKGWELPTLEEVQEELINRRRQKLLDQL
;
A
#
# COMPACT_ATOMS: atom_id res chain seq x y z
N MET A 1 -40.67 40.47 -15.19
CA MET A 1 -40.70 39.25 -14.34
C MET A 1 -39.33 38.60 -14.43
N CYS A 2 -38.67 38.49 -13.27
CA CYS A 2 -37.53 37.65 -12.87
C CYS A 2 -36.65 37.02 -13.99
N GLY A 3 -35.35 37.26 -14.11
CA GLY A 3 -34.31 37.49 -13.10
C GLY A 3 -33.65 36.16 -12.70
N GLY A 4 -32.34 35.97 -12.97
CA GLY A 4 -31.58 34.85 -12.40
C GLY A 4 -30.30 34.43 -13.14
N GLU A 5 -29.31 35.31 -13.22
CA GLU A 5 -27.89 34.92 -13.32
C GLU A 5 -27.35 34.49 -11.94
N ARG A 6 -26.28 33.67 -11.93
CA ARG A 6 -25.55 33.03 -10.79
C ARG A 6 -26.17 31.68 -10.43
N GLU A 7 -25.48 30.54 -10.49
CA GLU A 7 -24.26 30.20 -9.76
C GLU A 7 -23.46 29.11 -10.52
N ARG A 8 -22.29 29.49 -11.04
CA ARG A 8 -21.11 28.61 -11.11
C ARG A 8 -20.25 29.00 -9.91
N GLU A 9 -19.53 28.03 -9.33
CA GLU A 9 -18.79 28.12 -8.05
C GLU A 9 -19.76 28.09 -6.85
N VAL A 10 -19.85 27.04 -6.05
CA VAL A 10 -18.83 26.55 -5.12
C VAL A 10 -19.21 25.12 -4.73
N CYS A 11 -18.34 24.14 -5.00
CA CYS A 11 -18.29 22.87 -4.24
C CYS A 11 -17.00 22.13 -4.58
N ALA A 12 -15.87 22.85 -4.45
CA ALA A 12 -14.58 22.25 -4.19
C ALA A 12 -14.41 22.20 -2.66
N GLY A 13 -14.16 21.01 -2.12
CA GLY A 13 -13.58 20.86 -0.77
C GLY A 13 -14.56 20.47 0.34
N ALA A 14 -14.76 19.17 0.54
CA ALA A 14 -14.88 18.57 1.87
C ALA A 14 -14.78 17.04 1.76
N ARG A 15 -13.56 16.50 1.77
CA ARG A 15 -13.32 15.11 2.19
C ARG A 15 -13.45 15.09 3.72
N ALA A 16 -14.63 14.70 4.21
CA ALA A 16 -14.82 14.38 5.62
C ALA A 16 -14.94 12.85 5.77
N THR A 17 -13.96 12.27 6.44
CA THR A 17 -13.95 10.87 6.89
C THR A 17 -15.04 10.68 7.94
N LEU A 18 -16.13 10.01 7.58
CA LEU A 18 -17.19 9.64 8.52
C LEU A 18 -16.80 8.34 9.23
N THR A 19 -16.57 8.44 10.53
CA THR A 19 -16.38 7.31 11.44
C THR A 19 -17.72 6.63 11.74
N ALA A 20 -17.67 5.33 12.06
CA ALA A 20 -18.82 4.42 12.18
C ALA A 20 -19.93 4.86 13.16
N GLU A 21 -19.66 5.81 14.06
CA GLU A 21 -20.65 6.33 15.01
C GLU A 21 -21.69 7.27 14.38
N SER A 22 -21.36 7.88 13.24
CA SER A 22 -22.27 8.81 12.53
C SER A 22 -23.45 8.09 11.85
N PHE A 23 -23.28 6.83 11.45
CA PHE A 23 -24.34 6.01 10.86
C PHE A 23 -25.42 5.60 11.87
N LEU A 24 -25.06 5.40 13.14
CA LEU A 24 -26.01 4.95 14.16
C LEU A 24 -27.00 6.03 14.62
N LYS A 25 -26.64 7.32 14.47
CA LYS A 25 -27.54 8.44 14.81
C LYS A 25 -28.61 8.69 13.75
N ILE A 26 -28.34 8.39 12.48
CA ILE A 26 -29.33 8.57 11.39
C ILE A 26 -30.39 7.45 11.41
N ALA A 27 -30.03 6.23 11.83
CA ALA A 27 -30.94 5.10 11.88
C ALA A 27 -32.05 5.20 12.95
N LYS A 28 -31.95 6.15 13.89
CA LYS A 28 -32.87 6.27 15.04
C LYS A 28 -34.00 7.29 14.86
N ALA A 29 -34.12 7.91 13.68
CA ALA A 29 -35.03 9.04 13.43
C ALA A 29 -36.07 8.80 12.30
N LEU A 30 -36.44 7.56 12.00
CA LEU A 30 -37.50 7.25 11.03
C LEU A 30 -38.69 6.56 11.73
N PRO A 31 -39.94 7.02 11.52
CA PRO A 31 -41.13 6.41 12.12
C PRO A 31 -41.44 5.04 11.49
N PRO A 32 -42.02 4.10 12.25
CA PRO A 32 -42.30 2.75 11.75
C PRO A 32 -43.43 2.76 10.70
N CYS A 33 -43.15 2.18 9.53
CA CYS A 33 -44.16 1.90 8.52
C CYS A 33 -44.90 0.60 8.89
N ASP A 34 -46.20 0.71 9.18
CA ASP A 34 -47.10 -0.43 9.38
C ASP A 34 -47.27 -1.22 8.07
N PHE A 35 -46.80 -2.47 8.06
CA PHE A 35 -47.12 -3.45 7.02
C PHE A 35 -48.34 -4.28 7.47
N PRO A 36 -49.40 -4.40 6.66
CA PRO A 36 -50.54 -5.26 7.00
C PRO A 36 -50.15 -6.74 6.86
N PRO A 37 -50.71 -7.64 7.70
CA PRO A 37 -50.39 -9.07 7.66
C PRO A 37 -50.97 -9.75 6.41
N PRO A 38 -50.34 -10.85 5.93
CA PRO A 38 -50.82 -11.59 4.77
C PRO A 38 -52.15 -12.30 5.06
N ARG A 39 -53.06 -12.29 4.08
CA ARG A 39 -54.36 -12.98 4.13
C ARG A 39 -54.16 -14.50 4.26
N PRO A 40 -55.00 -15.21 5.02
CA PRO A 40 -54.93 -16.66 5.12
C PRO A 40 -55.38 -17.34 3.82
N THR A 41 -54.54 -18.26 3.37
CA THR A 41 -54.73 -19.18 2.24
C THR A 41 -55.99 -20.02 2.42
N SER A 42 -56.79 -20.08 1.35
CA SER A 42 -58.02 -20.88 1.24
C SER A 42 -57.79 -22.34 1.65
N THR A 43 -58.54 -22.78 2.66
CA THR A 43 -58.67 -24.16 3.11
C THR A 43 -59.44 -24.96 2.04
N LEU A 44 -58.75 -25.86 1.34
CA LEU A 44 -59.38 -26.88 0.51
C LEU A 44 -59.77 -28.07 1.41
N LEU A 45 -61.03 -28.50 1.30
CA LEU A 45 -61.62 -29.67 1.95
C LEU A 45 -60.93 -30.97 1.52
N PRO A 46 -60.88 -32.02 2.37
CA PRO A 46 -60.34 -33.31 1.99
C PRO A 46 -61.44 -34.15 1.32
N GLY A 47 -61.29 -34.38 0.02
CA GLY A 47 -61.97 -35.46 -0.69
C GLY A 47 -60.92 -36.31 -1.39
N SER A 48 -60.75 -37.55 -0.96
CA SER A 48 -60.11 -38.57 -1.78
C SER A 48 -61.06 -38.94 -2.92
N PRO A 49 -60.53 -39.25 -4.10
CA PRO A 49 -60.36 -40.67 -4.39
C PRO A 49 -59.00 -40.99 -4.99
N THR A 50 -58.50 -42.15 -4.57
CA THR A 50 -57.58 -43.04 -5.27
C THR A 50 -57.33 -42.73 -6.75
N ALA A 51 -56.11 -42.28 -7.05
CA ALA A 51 -55.44 -42.55 -8.31
C ALA A 51 -53.95 -42.61 -8.03
N LEU A 52 -53.32 -43.73 -8.36
CA LEU A 52 -51.88 -43.93 -8.32
C LEU A 52 -51.18 -42.82 -9.11
N SER A 53 -50.79 -41.74 -8.45
CA SER A 53 -49.93 -40.73 -9.05
C SER A 53 -48.53 -41.32 -9.07
N VAL A 54 -48.11 -41.80 -10.25
CA VAL A 54 -46.70 -41.94 -10.55
C VAL A 54 -46.05 -40.61 -10.21
N SER A 55 -45.28 -40.58 -9.12
CA SER A 55 -44.42 -39.46 -8.75
C SER A 55 -43.36 -39.31 -9.84
N ARG A 56 -43.74 -38.71 -10.98
CA ARG A 56 -42.80 -38.24 -11.96
C ARG A 56 -42.15 -37.02 -11.32
N ALA A 57 -41.12 -37.28 -10.53
CA ALA A 57 -40.22 -36.27 -10.02
C ALA A 57 -39.88 -35.35 -11.21
N LEU A 58 -40.33 -34.10 -11.15
CA LEU A 58 -39.85 -33.04 -12.02
C LEU A 58 -38.37 -32.84 -11.67
N LYS A 59 -37.54 -33.75 -12.15
CA LYS A 59 -36.09 -33.58 -12.24
C LYS A 59 -35.89 -32.42 -13.19
N MET A 60 -35.81 -31.21 -12.64
CA MET A 60 -35.20 -30.10 -13.33
C MET A 60 -33.82 -30.59 -13.76
N ALA A 61 -33.59 -30.64 -15.07
CA ALA A 61 -32.28 -30.93 -15.64
C ALA A 61 -31.22 -30.07 -14.93
N ARG A 62 -30.03 -30.65 -14.69
CA ARG A 62 -28.95 -29.95 -13.97
C ARG A 62 -28.62 -28.66 -14.72
N ASN A 63 -28.14 -27.62 -14.02
CA ASN A 63 -27.85 -26.33 -14.66
C ASN A 63 -26.89 -26.46 -15.86
N SER A 64 -25.93 -27.40 -15.78
CA SER A 64 -25.04 -27.75 -16.89
C SER A 64 -25.77 -28.25 -18.14
N GLU A 65 -26.84 -29.03 -17.98
CA GLU A 65 -27.65 -29.57 -19.09
C GLU A 65 -28.53 -28.46 -19.69
N LYS A 66 -29.12 -27.60 -18.85
CA LYS A 66 -29.89 -26.44 -19.31
C LYS A 66 -29.03 -25.44 -20.09
N ALA A 67 -27.81 -25.21 -19.63
CA ALA A 67 -26.82 -24.35 -20.27
C ALA A 67 -26.23 -24.94 -21.58
N GLN A 68 -26.56 -26.19 -21.94
CA GLN A 68 -26.18 -26.82 -23.21
C GLN A 68 -27.34 -26.92 -24.21
N SER A 69 -28.54 -26.50 -23.84
CA SER A 69 -29.71 -26.53 -24.71
C SER A 69 -29.53 -25.67 -25.97
N MET A 70 -30.18 -26.07 -27.07
CA MET A 70 -30.12 -25.35 -28.36
C MET A 70 -30.58 -23.90 -28.25
N LEU A 71 -31.62 -23.62 -27.45
CA LEU A 71 -32.10 -22.26 -27.21
C LEU A 71 -31.08 -21.40 -26.47
N PHE A 72 -30.36 -21.99 -25.51
CA PHE A 72 -29.34 -21.28 -24.78
C PHE A 72 -28.14 -20.96 -25.69
N ARG A 73 -27.68 -21.91 -26.52
CA ARG A 73 -26.65 -21.66 -27.54
C ARG A 73 -27.07 -20.62 -28.58
N PHE A 74 -28.35 -20.60 -28.97
CA PHE A 74 -28.88 -19.61 -29.90
C PHE A 74 -28.90 -18.20 -29.30
N ARG A 75 -29.31 -18.05 -28.04
CA ARG A 75 -29.23 -16.77 -27.32
C ARG A 75 -27.79 -16.30 -27.12
N GLU A 76 -26.87 -17.24 -26.85
CA GLU A 76 -25.43 -16.93 -26.79
C GLU A 76 -24.92 -16.41 -28.14
N ALA A 77 -25.29 -17.05 -29.26
CA ALA A 77 -24.92 -16.59 -30.60
C ALA A 77 -25.47 -15.18 -30.88
N GLN A 78 -26.74 -14.92 -30.55
CA GLN A 78 -27.32 -13.58 -30.68
C GLN A 78 -26.60 -12.53 -29.82
N ALA A 79 -26.21 -12.86 -28.59
CA ALA A 79 -25.45 -11.96 -27.72
C ALA A 79 -24.03 -11.69 -28.28
N ALA A 80 -23.39 -12.71 -28.85
CA ALA A 80 -22.09 -12.58 -29.50
C ALA A 80 -22.18 -11.69 -30.77
N ASP A 81 -23.25 -11.83 -31.57
CA ASP A 81 -23.52 -10.99 -32.75
C ASP A 81 -23.75 -9.51 -32.36
N LEU A 82 -24.33 -9.28 -31.18
CA LEU A 82 -24.47 -7.94 -30.58
C LEU A 82 -23.17 -7.41 -29.95
N GLY A 83 -22.05 -8.14 -30.07
CA GLY A 83 -20.73 -7.75 -29.54
C GLY A 83 -20.59 -7.90 -28.02
N ILE A 84 -21.59 -8.47 -27.35
CA ILE A 84 -21.53 -8.77 -25.92
C ILE A 84 -20.89 -10.15 -25.76
N ILE A 85 -19.56 -10.18 -25.79
CA ILE A 85 -18.81 -11.43 -25.61
C ILE A 85 -18.78 -11.75 -24.11
N ASP A 86 -19.40 -12.87 -23.73
CA ASP A 86 -19.33 -13.45 -22.38
C ASP A 86 -17.94 -14.06 -22.11
N ILE A 87 -16.99 -13.18 -21.77
CA ILE A 87 -15.58 -13.53 -21.59
C ILE A 87 -15.36 -14.54 -20.46
N GLY A 88 -16.28 -14.62 -19.49
CA GLY A 88 -16.24 -15.63 -18.43
C GLY A 88 -16.43 -17.07 -18.92
N ARG A 89 -16.97 -17.28 -20.13
CA ARG A 89 -17.26 -18.61 -20.69
C ARG A 89 -16.44 -18.91 -21.95
N THR A 90 -16.03 -17.88 -22.70
CA THR A 90 -15.09 -18.06 -23.81
C THR A 90 -13.71 -18.44 -23.29
N ARG A 91 -13.04 -19.37 -23.98
CA ARG A 91 -11.65 -19.73 -23.63
C ARG A 91 -10.72 -18.58 -23.98
N ARG A 92 -9.77 -18.31 -23.09
CA ARG A 92 -8.73 -17.32 -23.31
C ARG A 92 -7.87 -17.69 -24.54
N PRO A 93 -7.58 -16.73 -25.43
CA PRO A 93 -6.64 -16.95 -26.53
C PRO A 93 -5.28 -17.44 -26.03
N ARG A 94 -4.67 -18.40 -26.73
CA ARG A 94 -3.33 -18.91 -26.39
C ARG A 94 -2.23 -17.94 -26.83
N VAL A 95 -2.44 -17.25 -27.94
CA VAL A 95 -1.54 -16.26 -28.49
C VAL A 95 -2.08 -14.89 -28.13
N ILE A 96 -1.36 -14.18 -27.26
CA ILE A 96 -1.79 -12.89 -26.72
C ILE A 96 -1.66 -11.78 -27.77
N THR A 97 -0.69 -11.91 -28.68
CA THR A 97 -0.37 -10.92 -29.71
C THR A 97 -1.39 -10.84 -30.83
N GLU A 98 -2.31 -11.80 -30.95
CA GLU A 98 -3.39 -11.78 -31.94
C GLU A 98 -4.56 -10.87 -31.55
N VAL A 99 -4.59 -10.40 -30.29
CA VAL A 99 -5.66 -9.53 -29.79
C VAL A 99 -5.20 -8.07 -29.87
N ASP A 100 -5.80 -7.32 -30.78
CA ASP A 100 -5.44 -5.91 -31.05
C ASP A 100 -6.35 -4.90 -30.34
N SER A 101 -7.41 -5.38 -29.68
CA SER A 101 -8.37 -4.53 -28.98
C SER A 101 -8.01 -4.34 -27.51
N ILE A 102 -7.64 -3.11 -27.13
CA ILE A 102 -7.34 -2.71 -25.74
C ILE A 102 -8.43 -3.15 -24.74
N PRO A 103 -9.73 -2.85 -24.94
CA PRO A 103 -10.76 -3.24 -23.96
C PRO A 103 -10.92 -4.76 -23.84
N SER A 104 -10.61 -5.53 -24.89
CA SER A 104 -10.58 -6.99 -24.81
C SER A 104 -9.38 -7.48 -24.01
N CYS A 105 -8.19 -6.92 -24.23
CA CYS A 105 -6.98 -7.23 -23.46
C CYS A 105 -7.15 -6.94 -21.96
N GLU A 106 -7.78 -5.81 -21.59
CA GLU A 106 -8.05 -5.46 -20.20
C GLU A 106 -9.00 -6.45 -19.52
N LYS A 107 -10.04 -6.91 -20.22
CA LYS A 107 -10.95 -7.93 -19.70
C LYS A 107 -10.26 -9.28 -19.50
N TRP A 108 -9.41 -9.71 -20.45
CA TRP A 108 -8.61 -10.94 -20.30
C TRP A 108 -7.59 -10.83 -19.16
N ARG A 109 -6.92 -9.68 -19.02
CA ARG A 109 -6.05 -9.38 -17.86
C ARG A 109 -6.83 -9.49 -16.55
N GLY A 110 -8.04 -8.93 -16.49
CA GLY A 110 -8.92 -9.02 -15.33
C GLY A 110 -9.32 -10.46 -14.99
N GLN A 111 -9.52 -11.31 -16.00
CA GLN A 111 -9.78 -12.74 -15.79
C GLN A 111 -8.56 -13.46 -15.21
N VAL A 112 -7.36 -13.21 -15.73
CA VAL A 112 -6.11 -13.78 -15.20
C VAL A 112 -5.95 -13.40 -13.73
N LEU A 113 -6.19 -12.12 -13.39
CA LEU A 113 -6.12 -11.65 -12.00
C LEU A 113 -7.11 -12.36 -11.08
N LYS A 114 -8.36 -12.58 -11.53
CA LYS A 114 -9.35 -13.33 -10.75
C LYS A 114 -8.93 -14.79 -10.53
N GLU A 115 -8.31 -15.43 -11.52
CA GLU A 115 -7.79 -16.79 -11.39
C GLU A 115 -6.62 -16.84 -10.40
N ILE A 116 -5.71 -15.85 -10.45
CA ILE A 116 -4.61 -15.71 -9.49
C ILE A 116 -5.17 -15.57 -8.07
N SER A 117 -6.12 -14.65 -7.84
CA SER A 117 -6.71 -14.44 -6.52
C SER A 117 -7.33 -15.71 -5.94
N ARG A 118 -8.08 -16.48 -6.74
CA ARG A 118 -8.67 -17.75 -6.30
C ARG A 118 -7.60 -18.78 -5.91
N LYS A 119 -6.52 -18.89 -6.70
CA LYS A 119 -5.43 -19.83 -6.41
C LYS A 119 -4.59 -19.39 -5.21
N VAL A 120 -4.35 -18.09 -5.05
CA VAL A 120 -3.68 -17.54 -3.86
C VAL A 120 -4.47 -17.86 -2.60
N SER A 121 -5.80 -17.68 -2.61
CA SER A 121 -6.64 -18.09 -1.48
C SER A 121 -6.56 -19.60 -1.22
N LYS A 122 -6.59 -20.43 -2.27
CA LYS A 122 -6.51 -21.90 -2.15
C LYS A 122 -5.16 -22.39 -1.58
N ILE A 123 -4.06 -21.69 -1.84
CA ILE A 123 -2.75 -22.06 -1.28
C ILE A 123 -2.73 -21.95 0.25
N GLN A 124 -3.55 -21.08 0.83
CA GLN A 124 -3.61 -20.89 2.28
C GLN A 124 -4.41 -21.98 3.02
N ASP A 125 -5.08 -22.87 2.30
CA ASP A 125 -5.83 -23.97 2.90
C ASP A 125 -4.87 -24.94 3.61
N THR A 126 -5.11 -25.20 4.89
CA THR A 126 -4.28 -26.10 5.72
C THR A 126 -4.43 -27.57 5.33
N ALA A 127 -5.56 -27.93 4.73
CA ALA A 127 -5.87 -29.29 4.30
C ALA A 127 -5.10 -29.76 3.06
N LEU A 128 -4.39 -28.86 2.38
CA LEU A 128 -3.60 -29.21 1.19
C LEU A 128 -2.26 -29.84 1.57
N SER A 129 -1.86 -30.82 0.76
CA SER A 129 -0.55 -31.48 0.85
C SER A 129 0.56 -30.64 0.21
N ASP A 130 1.80 -30.86 0.63
CA ASP A 130 2.97 -30.13 0.16
C ASP A 130 3.17 -30.21 -1.37
N TYR A 131 2.88 -31.36 -1.98
CA TYR A 131 2.95 -31.53 -3.44
C TYR A 131 1.92 -30.67 -4.16
N GLN A 132 0.68 -30.65 -3.66
CA GLN A 132 -0.38 -29.81 -4.24
C GLN A 132 -0.05 -28.33 -4.11
N ILE A 133 0.62 -27.92 -3.02
CA ILE A 133 1.07 -26.54 -2.83
C ILE A 133 2.13 -26.17 -3.89
N ARG A 134 3.04 -27.09 -4.24
CA ARG A 134 4.02 -26.87 -5.33
C ARG A 134 3.34 -26.69 -6.68
N ASP A 135 2.41 -27.59 -7.03
CA ASP A 135 1.66 -27.51 -8.29
C ASP A 135 0.86 -26.21 -8.39
N LEU A 136 0.17 -25.81 -7.32
CA LEU A 136 -0.55 -24.55 -7.27
C LEU A 136 0.38 -23.33 -7.41
N ASN A 137 1.58 -23.39 -6.83
CA ASN A 137 2.56 -22.32 -6.96
C ASN A 137 3.10 -22.21 -8.40
N ASP A 138 3.36 -23.32 -9.07
CA ASP A 138 3.70 -23.37 -10.49
C ASP A 138 2.60 -22.79 -11.38
N GLU A 139 1.35 -23.17 -11.09
CA GLU A 139 0.19 -22.65 -11.78
C GLU A 139 0.02 -21.13 -11.60
N ILE A 140 0.25 -20.59 -10.39
CA ILE A 140 0.23 -19.14 -10.16
C ILE A 140 1.37 -18.47 -10.91
N ASN A 141 2.59 -19.01 -10.88
CA ASN A 141 3.71 -18.46 -11.63
C ASN A 141 3.47 -18.46 -13.15
N LYS A 142 2.77 -19.47 -13.68
CA LYS A 142 2.32 -19.49 -15.07
C LYS A 142 1.34 -18.34 -15.36
N LEU A 143 0.32 -18.15 -14.51
CA LEU A 143 -0.64 -17.05 -14.65
C LEU A 143 -0.01 -15.67 -14.47
N MET A 144 0.99 -15.52 -13.60
CA MET A 144 1.72 -14.26 -13.41
C MET A 144 2.53 -13.87 -14.64
N ARG A 145 3.19 -14.84 -15.28
CA ARG A 145 3.87 -14.61 -16.57
C ARG A 145 2.89 -14.22 -17.66
N GLU A 146 1.73 -14.88 -17.69
CA GLU A 146 0.69 -14.57 -18.65
C GLU A 146 0.10 -13.16 -18.43
N LYS A 147 -0.20 -12.78 -17.18
CA LYS A 147 -0.60 -11.42 -16.79
C LYS A 147 0.41 -10.39 -17.30
N TYR A 148 1.70 -10.65 -17.10
CA TYR A 148 2.76 -9.76 -17.59
C TYR A 148 2.73 -9.62 -19.12
N MET A 149 2.51 -10.71 -19.86
CA MET A 149 2.39 -10.65 -21.32
C MET A 149 1.16 -9.86 -21.76
N TRP A 150 0.02 -9.99 -21.07
CA TRP A 150 -1.15 -9.13 -21.31
C TRP A 150 -0.85 -7.65 -21.03
N GLU A 151 -0.09 -7.32 -19.98
CA GLU A 151 0.30 -5.94 -19.68
C GLU A 151 1.28 -5.37 -20.70
N VAL A 152 2.18 -6.20 -21.25
CA VAL A 152 3.06 -5.82 -22.36
C VAL A 152 2.26 -5.58 -23.64
N GLN A 153 1.30 -6.46 -23.97
CA GLN A 153 0.45 -6.27 -25.14
C GLN A 153 -0.38 -4.98 -25.04
N ILE A 154 -0.96 -4.69 -23.88
CA ILE A 154 -1.70 -3.44 -23.64
C ILE A 154 -0.79 -2.24 -23.87
N ARG A 155 0.47 -2.28 -23.40
CA ARG A 155 1.45 -1.22 -23.69
C ARG A 155 1.74 -1.10 -25.18
N ASN A 156 1.97 -2.21 -25.87
CA ASN A 156 2.31 -2.21 -27.30
C ASN A 156 1.19 -1.61 -28.14
N LEU A 157 -0.08 -1.81 -27.74
CA LEU A 157 -1.25 -1.20 -28.35
C LEU A 157 -1.48 0.29 -27.97
N GLY A 158 -0.59 0.87 -27.15
CA GLY A 158 -0.71 2.26 -26.69
C GLY A 158 -1.66 2.48 -25.50
N GLY A 159 -2.03 1.43 -24.79
CA GLY A 159 -2.92 1.48 -23.62
C GLY A 159 -2.21 1.81 -22.29
N PRO A 160 -2.95 1.84 -21.18
CA PRO A 160 -2.43 2.18 -19.85
C PRO A 160 -1.27 1.28 -19.39
N ASN A 161 -0.21 1.88 -18.84
CA ASN A 161 0.96 1.13 -18.38
C ASN A 161 0.77 0.57 -16.96
N TYR A 162 0.18 -0.62 -16.87
CA TYR A 162 -0.01 -1.33 -15.60
C TYR A 162 1.28 -1.82 -14.93
N MET A 163 2.42 -1.82 -15.62
CA MET A 163 3.70 -2.19 -15.00
C MET A 163 4.24 -1.10 -14.09
N ARG A 164 3.87 0.18 -14.31
CA ARG A 164 4.37 1.32 -13.51
C ARG A 164 3.77 1.36 -12.10
N GLY A 165 2.54 0.88 -11.93
CA GLY A 165 1.86 0.82 -10.64
C GLY A 165 2.18 -0.42 -9.79
N GLY A 166 2.94 -1.39 -10.32
CA GLY A 166 3.32 -2.62 -9.62
C GLY A 166 4.58 -2.48 -8.76
N GLY A 167 4.87 -1.27 -8.27
CA GLY A 167 6.02 -0.99 -7.42
C GLY A 167 5.86 -1.68 -6.07
N LYS A 168 6.58 -2.80 -5.91
CA LYS A 168 6.72 -3.59 -4.68
C LYS A 168 5.41 -4.22 -4.21
N ILE A 169 5.27 -5.53 -4.48
CA ILE A 169 4.19 -6.33 -3.88
C ILE A 169 4.59 -6.57 -2.43
N TYR A 170 3.89 -5.90 -1.51
CA TYR A 170 4.02 -6.08 -0.07
C TYR A 170 3.14 -7.26 0.35
N ASP A 171 3.65 -8.15 1.20
CA ASP A 171 2.82 -9.17 1.85
C ASP A 171 1.85 -8.53 2.86
N GLU A 172 0.90 -9.31 3.37
CA GLU A 172 -0.05 -8.92 4.43
C GLU A 172 0.65 -8.41 5.72
N GLN A 173 1.93 -8.71 5.91
CA GLN A 173 2.76 -8.15 7.00
C GLN A 173 3.56 -6.90 6.60
N GLY A 174 3.24 -6.24 5.47
CA GLY A 174 3.92 -5.02 5.02
C GLY A 174 5.39 -5.20 4.66
N ARG A 175 5.87 -6.45 4.57
CA ARG A 175 7.25 -6.76 4.18
C ARG A 175 7.35 -6.82 2.66
N GLU A 176 8.34 -6.12 2.13
CA GLU A 176 8.73 -6.24 0.73
C GLU A 176 9.13 -7.70 0.47
N ILE A 177 8.48 -8.35 -0.49
CA ILE A 177 8.86 -9.73 -0.82
C ILE A 177 10.23 -9.66 -1.50
N PRO A 178 11.31 -10.14 -0.86
CA PRO A 178 12.62 -10.14 -1.49
C PRO A 178 12.57 -11.01 -2.75
N GLY A 179 13.17 -10.50 -3.83
CA GLY A 179 13.14 -11.16 -5.13
C GLY A 179 12.16 -10.57 -6.13
N GLY A 180 11.78 -9.28 -6.04
CA GLY A 180 11.03 -8.52 -7.05
C GLY A 180 11.62 -8.51 -8.48
N GLY A 181 12.73 -9.21 -8.69
CA GLY A 181 13.27 -9.55 -10.00
C GLY A 181 12.56 -10.74 -10.66
N LYS A 182 12.89 -10.93 -11.94
CA LYS A 182 12.39 -11.91 -12.91
C LYS A 182 12.72 -13.38 -12.52
N GLY A 183 12.32 -13.81 -11.32
CA GLY A 183 12.58 -15.14 -10.78
C GLY A 183 11.30 -15.91 -10.45
N TYR A 184 11.47 -17.18 -10.14
CA TYR A 184 10.38 -18.03 -9.64
C TYR A 184 9.92 -17.52 -8.26
N ARG A 185 8.60 -17.40 -8.04
CA ARG A 185 8.06 -16.84 -6.79
C ARG A 185 7.29 -17.89 -5.99
N TYR A 186 7.43 -17.84 -4.68
CA TYR A 186 6.65 -18.64 -3.74
C TYR A 186 5.60 -17.76 -3.04
N PHE A 187 4.32 -18.15 -3.14
CA PHE A 187 3.19 -17.41 -2.58
C PHE A 187 2.65 -18.09 -1.32
N GLY A 188 2.28 -17.30 -0.30
CA GLY A 188 1.62 -17.81 0.91
C GLY A 188 2.37 -18.98 1.58
N ARG A 189 1.61 -20.01 1.96
CA ARG A 189 2.12 -21.27 2.53
C ARG A 189 3.17 -21.99 1.68
N ALA A 190 3.28 -21.71 0.38
CA ALA A 190 4.35 -22.27 -0.45
C ALA A 190 5.76 -21.86 0.01
N ARG A 191 5.89 -20.81 0.82
CA ARG A 191 7.16 -20.41 1.45
C ARG A 191 7.55 -21.30 2.63
N ASP A 192 6.58 -21.95 3.26
CA ASP A 192 6.78 -22.80 4.44
C ASP A 192 7.13 -24.25 4.07
N LEU A 193 7.16 -24.56 2.77
CA LEU A 193 7.57 -25.87 2.29
C LEU A 193 9.01 -26.19 2.74
N PRO A 194 9.28 -27.44 3.16
CA PRO A 194 10.64 -27.87 3.51
C PRO A 194 11.58 -27.70 2.31
N GLY A 195 12.76 -27.11 2.55
CA GLY A 195 13.74 -26.70 1.53
C GLY A 195 13.56 -25.26 1.01
N VAL A 196 12.34 -24.84 0.69
CA VAL A 196 12.08 -23.43 0.29
C VAL A 196 12.21 -22.50 1.49
N LYS A 197 11.73 -22.94 2.65
CA LYS A 197 11.85 -22.22 3.91
C LYS A 197 13.32 -21.96 4.28
N GLU A 198 14.18 -22.97 4.13
CA GLU A 198 15.62 -22.85 4.38
C GLU A 198 16.28 -21.87 3.41
N LEU A 199 15.89 -21.85 2.13
CA LEU A 199 16.38 -20.86 1.16
C LEU A 199 16.03 -19.43 1.58
N PHE A 200 14.80 -19.21 2.07
CA PHE A 200 14.39 -17.89 2.56
C PHE A 200 15.07 -17.51 3.87
N GLU A 201 15.28 -18.45 4.79
CA GLU A 201 16.00 -18.21 6.05
C GLU A 201 17.48 -17.93 5.79
N ALA A 202 18.13 -18.69 4.91
CA ALA A 202 19.50 -18.44 4.48
C ALA A 202 19.64 -17.10 3.74
N ALA A 203 18.67 -16.74 2.88
CA ALA A 203 18.66 -15.44 2.22
C ALA A 203 18.45 -14.29 3.21
N LYS A 204 17.59 -14.46 4.22
CA LYS A 204 17.42 -13.47 5.30
C LYS A 204 18.69 -13.31 6.13
N ALA A 205 19.36 -14.42 6.48
CA ALA A 205 20.62 -14.39 7.21
C ALA A 205 21.70 -13.62 6.43
N LYS A 206 21.83 -13.87 5.13
CA LYS A 206 22.73 -13.10 4.25
C LYS A 206 22.37 -11.62 4.18
N ALA A 207 21.08 -11.30 4.06
CA ALA A 207 20.60 -9.92 4.02
C ALA A 207 20.80 -9.16 5.34
N THR A 208 20.84 -9.86 6.49
CA THR A 208 21.17 -9.24 7.78
C THR A 208 22.67 -9.03 7.99
N ASP A 209 23.50 -9.90 7.40
CA ASP A 209 24.96 -9.77 7.44
C ASP A 209 25.46 -8.64 6.54
N GLU A 210 24.75 -8.39 5.43
CA GLU A 210 24.84 -7.15 4.66
C GLU A 210 24.19 -6.01 5.48
N LYS A 211 24.92 -5.53 6.49
CA LYS A 211 24.58 -4.30 7.22
C LYS A 211 24.11 -3.25 6.20
N PRO A 212 23.00 -2.54 6.44
CA PRO A 212 22.54 -1.52 5.51
C PRO A 212 23.69 -0.55 5.23
N LEU A 213 24.11 -0.46 3.98
CA LEU A 213 25.18 0.43 3.49
C LEU A 213 24.82 1.93 3.59
N GLU A 214 23.90 2.27 4.48
CA GLU A 214 23.43 3.63 4.78
C GLU A 214 23.43 3.89 6.29
N THR A 215 24.22 3.12 7.05
CA THR A 215 24.51 3.53 8.42
C THR A 215 25.34 4.81 8.30
N ARG A 216 25.00 5.86 9.07
CA ARG A 216 25.67 7.17 9.06
C ARG A 216 27.21 7.10 9.09
N ASP A 217 27.74 6.00 9.60
CA ASP A 217 29.17 5.74 9.73
C ASP A 217 29.84 5.29 8.42
N ASP A 218 29.13 4.69 7.46
CA ASP A 218 29.68 4.37 6.13
C ASP A 218 29.82 5.62 5.26
N LEU A 219 28.90 6.58 5.40
CA LEU A 219 29.02 7.91 4.78
C LEU A 219 30.20 8.69 5.36
N ARG A 220 30.50 8.54 6.66
CA ARG A 220 31.66 9.21 7.28
C ARG A 220 33.01 8.66 6.82
N LYS A 221 33.08 7.40 6.37
CA LYS A 221 34.32 6.81 5.85
C LYS A 221 34.76 7.38 4.51
N GLN A 222 33.84 7.97 3.75
CA GLN A 222 34.12 8.57 2.45
C GLN A 222 34.56 10.04 2.55
N VAL A 223 34.52 10.61 3.76
CA VAL A 223 34.87 12.01 4.01
C VAL A 223 36.27 12.06 4.62
N ASP A 224 37.24 12.51 3.82
CA ASP A 224 38.64 12.64 4.23
C ASP A 224 38.88 13.91 5.06
N ALA A 225 40.02 13.97 5.74
CA ALA A 225 40.44 15.10 6.57
C ALA A 225 40.42 16.45 5.81
N ALA A 226 40.64 16.40 4.49
CA ALA A 226 40.55 17.55 3.60
C ALA A 226 39.17 18.22 3.61
N TYR A 227 38.07 17.46 3.72
CA TYR A 227 36.72 18.04 3.79
C TYR A 227 36.50 18.88 5.05
N TYR A 228 37.24 18.59 6.13
CA TYR A 228 37.22 19.35 7.37
C TYR A 228 38.29 20.46 7.42
N GLY A 229 38.95 20.75 6.29
CA GLY A 229 39.97 21.80 6.20
C GLY A 229 41.33 21.40 6.79
N TYR A 230 41.59 20.10 7.00
CA TYR A 230 42.90 19.59 7.44
C TYR A 230 43.71 19.04 6.25
N ALA A 231 43.69 19.74 5.11
CA ALA A 231 44.51 19.40 3.95
C ALA A 231 45.88 20.10 4.05
N PRO A 232 47.01 19.37 4.04
CA PRO A 232 48.35 19.97 4.15
C PRO A 232 48.74 20.92 3.01
N ASP A 233 48.03 20.85 1.88
CA ASP A 233 48.42 21.50 0.62
C ASP A 233 47.48 22.66 0.22
N GLU A 234 46.52 23.07 1.07
CA GLU A 234 45.63 24.21 0.79
C GLU A 234 46.19 25.56 1.29
N GLU A 235 47.16 25.55 2.20
CA GLU A 235 47.83 26.76 2.70
C GLU A 235 48.94 27.22 1.75
N ASP A 236 48.55 27.79 0.62
CA ASP A 236 49.49 28.44 -0.28
C ASP A 236 50.21 29.61 0.42
N GLN A 237 51.51 29.78 0.16
CA GLN A 237 52.31 30.87 0.76
C GLN A 237 51.73 32.27 0.47
N GLU A 238 50.98 32.42 -0.63
CA GLU A 238 50.26 33.64 -0.99
C GLU A 238 49.04 33.90 -0.07
N LEU A 239 48.31 32.84 0.29
CA LEU A 239 47.16 32.92 1.19
C LEU A 239 47.60 33.36 2.60
N LEU A 240 48.67 32.74 3.12
CA LEU A 240 49.23 33.08 4.43
C LEU A 240 49.72 34.54 4.51
N ALA A 241 50.35 35.04 3.44
CA ALA A 241 50.79 36.43 3.38
C ALA A 241 49.60 37.41 3.36
N TYR A 242 48.51 37.04 2.68
CA TYR A 242 47.28 37.82 2.65
C TYR A 242 46.55 37.83 4.01
N GLU A 243 46.47 36.68 4.67
CA GLU A 243 45.86 36.55 6.00
C GLU A 243 46.61 37.38 7.04
N LEU A 244 47.94 37.30 7.06
CA LEU A 244 48.77 38.08 7.98
C LEU A 244 48.60 39.59 7.79
N ALA A 245 48.57 40.06 6.53
CA ALA A 245 48.29 41.46 6.24
C ALA A 245 46.89 41.90 6.73
N LYS A 246 45.89 41.03 6.59
CA LYS A 246 44.53 41.30 7.06
C LYS A 246 44.40 41.27 8.58
N GLU A 247 45.14 40.40 9.26
CA GLU A 247 45.20 40.37 10.72
C GLU A 247 45.82 41.65 11.29
N GLU A 248 46.91 42.14 10.68
CA GLU A 248 47.53 43.41 11.07
C GLU A 248 46.54 44.58 10.89
N GLU A 249 45.87 44.66 9.73
CA GLU A 249 44.83 45.67 9.48
C GLU A 249 43.67 45.58 10.49
N ALA A 250 43.20 44.37 10.81
CA ALA A 250 42.12 44.13 11.76
C ALA A 250 42.54 44.48 13.20
N PHE A 251 43.78 44.15 13.58
CA PHE A 251 44.34 44.49 14.89
C PHE A 251 44.49 46.00 15.04
N GLU A 252 45.01 46.69 14.03
CA GLU A 252 45.07 48.14 14.00
C GLU A 252 43.67 48.77 14.08
N HIS A 253 42.71 48.22 13.33
CA HIS A 253 41.33 48.68 13.35
C HIS A 253 40.72 48.50 14.74
N MET A 254 40.88 47.34 15.37
CA MET A 254 40.44 47.08 16.74
C MET A 254 41.12 47.99 17.77
N ALA A 255 42.42 48.22 17.63
CA ALA A 255 43.18 49.13 18.49
C ALA A 255 42.70 50.59 18.35
N LYS A 256 42.36 51.03 17.13
CA LYS A 256 41.79 52.36 16.84
C LYS A 256 40.36 52.49 17.35
N THR A 257 39.56 51.41 17.27
CA THR A 257 38.12 51.44 17.54
C THR A 257 37.79 51.19 19.03
N GLY A 258 38.69 50.57 19.79
CA GLY A 258 38.53 50.33 21.23
C GLY A 258 37.36 49.38 21.56
N LYS A 259 36.99 49.27 22.85
CA LYS A 259 35.82 48.48 23.27
C LYS A 259 34.54 49.22 22.86
N GLN A 260 33.88 48.75 21.81
CA GLN A 260 32.55 49.21 21.44
C GLN A 260 31.52 48.69 22.44
N GLN A 261 30.52 49.52 22.74
CA GLN A 261 29.34 49.04 23.47
C GLN A 261 28.53 48.13 22.54
N PRO A 262 27.95 47.04 23.07
CA PRO A 262 27.11 46.16 22.27
C PRO A 262 25.91 46.95 21.70
N PRO A 263 25.36 46.52 20.54
CA PRO A 263 24.20 47.17 19.93
C PRO A 263 23.02 47.29 20.91
N PRO A 264 22.12 48.28 20.74
CA PRO A 264 21.02 48.53 21.67
C PRO A 264 20.08 47.35 21.90
N ASP A 265 19.93 46.47 20.90
CA ASP A 265 19.07 45.28 20.93
C ASP A 265 19.81 44.02 21.41
N TRP A 266 21.06 44.15 21.86
CA TRP A 266 21.84 43.03 22.35
C TRP A 266 21.50 42.75 23.81
N GLU A 267 20.77 41.67 24.05
CA GLU A 267 20.53 41.16 25.39
C GLU A 267 21.76 40.36 25.87
N PRO A 268 22.36 40.71 27.02
CA PRO A 268 23.44 39.92 27.58
C PRO A 268 22.94 38.54 27.98
N LEU A 269 23.79 37.52 27.83
CA LEU A 269 23.48 36.19 28.32
C LEU A 269 23.29 36.23 29.85
N PRO A 270 22.31 35.47 30.39
CA PRO A 270 22.11 35.39 31.83
C PRO A 270 23.42 34.98 32.54
N GLY A 271 23.89 35.84 33.45
CA GLY A 271 25.13 35.64 34.24
C GLY A 271 26.34 36.47 33.81
N ASP A 272 26.31 37.11 32.64
CA ASP A 272 27.42 37.93 32.11
C ASP A 272 27.46 39.36 32.70
N THR A 273 26.32 39.82 33.24
CA THR A 273 26.11 41.16 33.83
C THR A 273 26.66 41.31 35.25
N GLY A 274 27.26 40.27 35.84
CA GLY A 274 27.80 40.32 37.20
C GLY A 274 26.73 40.27 38.30
N ASP A 275 25.50 39.89 37.98
CA ASP A 275 24.37 39.76 38.92
C ASP A 275 24.52 38.62 39.95
N GLY A 276 25.67 37.94 39.98
CA GLY A 276 26.00 36.88 40.95
C GLY A 276 25.22 35.58 40.81
N LYS A 277 24.20 35.52 39.93
CA LYS A 277 23.53 34.29 39.53
C LYS A 277 24.24 33.67 38.34
N GLY A 278 25.09 32.69 38.62
CA GLY A 278 25.65 31.82 37.59
C GLY A 278 24.58 30.90 36.98
N TRP A 279 24.93 30.26 35.87
CA TRP A 279 24.10 29.20 35.31
C TRP A 279 24.10 28.01 36.28
N GLU A 280 22.99 27.78 36.97
CA GLU A 280 22.78 26.58 37.78
C GLU A 280 22.44 25.42 36.84
N LEU A 281 23.43 24.55 36.58
CA LEU A 281 23.19 23.31 35.83
C LEU A 281 22.49 22.31 36.76
N PRO A 282 21.31 21.78 36.37
CA PRO A 282 20.61 20.77 37.15
C PRO A 282 21.49 19.54 37.39
N THR A 283 21.38 18.98 38.60
CA THR A 283 22.11 17.76 38.95
C THR A 283 21.47 16.53 38.30
N LEU A 284 22.23 15.45 38.19
CA LEU A 284 21.75 14.21 37.57
C LEU A 284 20.54 13.61 38.32
N GLU A 285 20.47 13.80 39.63
CA GLU A 285 19.37 13.36 40.50
C GLU A 285 18.08 14.16 40.21
N GLU A 286 18.18 15.49 40.12
CA GLU A 286 17.05 16.37 39.78
C GLU A 286 16.45 16.01 38.42
N VAL A 287 17.31 15.73 37.43
CA VAL A 287 16.88 15.30 36.09
C VAL A 287 16.17 13.94 36.16
N GLN A 288 16.70 13.00 36.94
CA GLN A 288 16.07 11.68 37.12
C GLN A 288 14.69 11.79 37.77
N GLU A 289 14.54 12.61 38.81
CA GLU A 289 13.27 12.84 39.48
C GLU A 289 12.24 13.48 38.54
N GLU A 290 12.64 14.46 37.72
CA GLU A 290 11.77 15.07 36.73
C GLU A 290 11.29 14.05 35.69
N LEU A 291 12.18 13.17 35.21
CA LEU A 291 11.84 12.11 34.26
C LEU A 291 10.86 11.08 34.87
N ILE A 292 11.06 10.71 36.14
CA ILE A 292 10.14 9.82 36.86
C ILE A 292 8.78 10.50 37.03
N ASN A 293 8.75 11.78 37.39
CA ASN A 293 7.51 12.54 37.58
C ASN A 293 6.74 12.72 36.27
N ARG A 294 7.43 12.99 35.15
CA ARG A 294 6.82 12.97 33.81
C ARG A 294 6.23 11.62 33.45
N ARG A 295 6.91 10.52 33.81
CA ARG A 295 6.40 9.17 33.55
C ARG A 295 5.20 8.83 34.42
N ARG A 296 5.19 9.26 35.69
CA ARG A 296 4.04 9.13 36.60
C ARG A 296 2.82 9.90 36.08
N GLN A 297 3.00 11.15 35.66
CA GLN A 297 1.92 11.97 35.07
C GLN A 297 1.32 11.32 33.83
N LYS A 298 2.16 10.86 32.89
CA LYS A 298 1.68 10.15 31.69
C LYS A 298 0.88 8.89 32.00
N LEU A 299 1.22 8.16 33.06
CA LEU A 299 0.48 6.97 33.48
C LEU A 299 -0.86 7.34 34.13
N LEU A 300 -0.93 8.46 34.86
CA LEU A 300 -2.17 8.98 35.43
C LEU A 300 -3.13 9.50 34.35
N ASP A 301 -2.60 10.14 33.31
CA ASP A 301 -3.41 10.60 32.16
C ASP A 301 -3.97 9.44 31.31
N GLN A 302 -3.45 8.22 31.46
CA GLN A 302 -3.88 7.01 30.74
C GLN A 302 -4.92 6.16 31.51
N LEU A 303 -5.22 6.51 32.76
CA LEU A 303 -6.24 5.87 33.61
C LEU A 303 -7.60 6.56 33.45
#